data_AF-A0A925W166-F1
#
_entry.id   AF-A0A925W166-F1
#
_cell.length_a   1.000
_cell.length_b   1.000
_cell.length_c   1.000
_cell.angle_alpha   90.00
_cell.angle_beta   90.00
_cell.angle_gamma   90.00
#
_symmetry.space_group_name_H-M   'P 1'
#
loop_
_entity.id
_entity.type
_entity.pdbx_description
1 polymer ?
#
loop_
_entity_poly.entity_id
_entity_poly.type
_entity_poly.pdbx_seq_one_letter_code
_entity_poly.pdbx_strand_id
1 'polypeptide(L)'
;MVRRPSHRASRNATGRDADDHASDGSALPRAFDELRFGADRTLNLRPLQPTAMQATRQVEQWLRLKQVEGATEVLLITGRGNQSIDQYSPVREAVVRLLPSLRRRNVIQHYLEHTAGSFVVEPAPLSALFDAPKRRRERQRPVELVAPVSLAALESETVQQLRELAVLTLAGLGVHSPSPAVLRDEMQHQFTQLTAGIPAGANQEAVLQQAIQRAAEEFER
;
A
#
# COMPACT_ATOMS: atom_id res chain seq x y z
N MET A 1 23.98 -76.84 -35.61
CA MET A 1 24.63 -75.68 -36.26
C MET A 1 23.56 -74.59 -36.39
N VAL A 2 23.61 -73.36 -35.88
CA VAL A 2 24.67 -72.48 -35.37
C VAL A 2 24.00 -71.32 -34.61
N ARG A 3 24.53 -70.97 -33.42
CA ARG A 3 24.66 -69.67 -32.71
C ARG A 3 23.41 -68.76 -32.55
N ARG A 4 22.98 -68.39 -31.34
CA ARG A 4 23.55 -67.45 -30.34
C ARG A 4 23.83 -66.01 -30.87
N PRO A 5 23.68 -65.00 -29.98
CA PRO A 5 23.05 -63.70 -30.23
C PRO A 5 24.05 -62.59 -30.61
N SER A 6 23.54 -61.46 -31.08
CA SER A 6 24.31 -60.22 -31.25
C SER A 6 23.84 -59.13 -30.29
N HIS A 7 24.57 -58.97 -29.19
CA HIS A 7 24.77 -57.67 -28.53
C HIS A 7 25.82 -56.89 -29.34
N ARG A 8 25.58 -55.61 -29.66
CA ARG A 8 26.61 -54.57 -29.51
C ARG A 8 26.00 -53.18 -29.39
N ALA A 9 26.39 -52.52 -28.31
CA ALA A 9 26.10 -51.15 -27.96
C ALA A 9 26.94 -50.13 -28.75
N SER A 10 26.38 -48.93 -28.89
CA SER A 10 27.10 -47.65 -28.97
C SER A 10 26.17 -46.60 -28.35
N ARG A 11 26.28 -46.27 -27.05
CA ARG A 11 27.19 -45.31 -26.39
C ARG A 11 27.25 -43.92 -27.05
N ASN A 12 26.61 -42.98 -26.35
CA ASN A 12 26.98 -41.61 -26.01
C ASN A 12 27.39 -40.61 -27.11
N ALA A 13 26.54 -39.59 -27.27
CA ALA A 13 26.94 -38.18 -27.28
C ALA A 13 25.75 -37.39 -26.68
N THR A 14 25.78 -37.04 -25.39
CA THR A 14 26.16 -35.70 -24.89
C THR A 14 25.56 -34.55 -25.70
N GLY A 15 24.34 -34.18 -25.33
CA GLY A 15 23.76 -32.85 -25.54
C GLY A 15 23.15 -32.39 -24.22
N ARG A 16 23.98 -32.29 -23.18
CA ARG A 16 23.77 -31.30 -22.12
C ARG A 16 24.10 -29.93 -22.73
N ASP A 17 23.52 -28.90 -22.14
CA ASP A 17 23.86 -27.49 -22.34
C ASP A 17 23.17 -26.83 -23.55
N ALA A 18 21.84 -26.68 -23.42
CA ALA A 18 21.11 -25.59 -24.07
C ALA A 18 20.12 -24.94 -23.09
N ASP A 19 20.48 -24.88 -21.81
CA ASP A 19 20.03 -23.87 -20.86
C ASP A 19 21.27 -22.99 -20.64
N ASP A 20 21.31 -21.73 -21.13
CA ASP A 20 21.93 -20.62 -20.34
C ASP A 20 21.92 -19.18 -20.90
N HIS A 21 21.23 -18.81 -21.99
CA HIS A 21 21.37 -17.44 -22.52
C HIS A 21 20.06 -16.66 -22.75
N ALA A 22 19.08 -16.80 -21.85
CA ALA A 22 17.89 -15.95 -21.87
C ALA A 22 17.42 -15.49 -20.48
N SER A 23 18.32 -15.04 -19.60
CA SER A 23 17.91 -14.42 -18.32
C SER A 23 18.96 -13.53 -17.65
N ASP A 24 19.47 -12.51 -18.32
CA ASP A 24 20.44 -11.60 -17.67
C ASP A 24 20.06 -10.09 -17.71
N GLY A 25 19.03 -9.71 -18.47
CA GLY A 25 18.59 -8.31 -18.55
C GLY A 25 17.54 -7.89 -17.50
N SER A 26 16.78 -8.84 -16.93
CA SER A 26 15.69 -8.56 -15.99
C SER A 26 16.05 -8.78 -14.53
N ALA A 27 17.18 -9.46 -14.26
CA ALA A 27 17.66 -9.74 -12.91
C ALA A 27 18.19 -8.47 -12.24
N LEU A 28 18.92 -7.63 -12.98
CA LEU A 28 19.49 -6.38 -12.46
C LEU A 28 18.42 -5.35 -12.06
N PRO A 29 17.43 -4.98 -12.90
CA PRO A 29 16.36 -4.07 -12.48
C PRO A 29 15.60 -4.57 -11.25
N ARG A 30 15.32 -5.88 -11.19
CA ARG A 30 14.63 -6.49 -10.06
C ARG A 30 15.46 -6.44 -8.77
N ALA A 31 16.78 -6.61 -8.86
CA ALA A 31 17.68 -6.49 -7.71
C ALA A 31 17.72 -5.04 -7.19
N PHE A 32 17.70 -4.04 -8.08
CA PHE A 32 17.60 -2.63 -7.67
C PHE A 32 16.26 -2.30 -7.02
N ASP A 33 15.14 -2.84 -7.53
CA ASP A 33 13.83 -2.69 -6.91
C ASP A 33 13.81 -3.31 -5.50
N GLU A 34 14.38 -4.50 -5.33
CA GLU A 34 14.49 -5.15 -4.02
C GLU A 34 15.33 -4.32 -3.04
N LEU A 35 16.45 -3.73 -3.50
CA LEU A 35 17.27 -2.85 -2.66
C LEU A 35 16.55 -1.55 -2.28
N ARG A 36 15.74 -0.99 -3.19
CA ARG A 36 15.06 0.30 -2.99
C ARG A 36 13.80 0.18 -2.14
N PHE A 37 12.99 -0.84 -2.40
CA PHE A 37 11.68 -1.01 -1.78
C PHE A 37 11.66 -2.13 -0.74
N GLY A 38 12.41 -3.21 -0.99
CA GLY A 38 12.34 -4.44 -0.21
C GLY A 38 10.94 -5.05 -0.19
N ALA A 39 10.79 -6.14 0.58
CA ALA A 39 9.50 -6.80 0.74
C ALA A 39 8.44 -5.90 1.39
N ASP A 40 8.83 -5.07 2.37
CA ASP A 40 7.88 -4.28 3.16
C ASP A 40 7.24 -3.12 2.37
N ARG A 41 7.92 -2.58 1.36
CA ARG A 41 7.39 -1.49 0.52
C ARG A 41 6.97 -1.96 -0.86
N THR A 42 6.82 -3.26 -1.06
CA THR A 42 6.38 -3.84 -2.34
C THR A 42 5.07 -4.60 -2.19
N LEU A 43 4.01 -4.14 -2.87
CA LEU A 43 2.77 -4.91 -3.04
C LEU A 43 2.77 -5.60 -4.39
N ASN A 44 2.91 -6.93 -4.37
CA ASN A 44 2.87 -7.73 -5.58
C ASN A 44 1.55 -8.49 -5.73
N LEU A 45 0.69 -8.02 -6.65
CA LEU A 45 -0.59 -8.65 -6.96
C LEU A 45 -0.47 -9.81 -7.97
N ARG A 46 0.68 -9.97 -8.63
CA ARG A 46 0.90 -11.04 -9.63
C ARG A 46 0.61 -12.44 -9.11
N PRO A 47 1.19 -12.89 -7.98
CA PRO A 47 0.95 -14.24 -7.49
C PRO A 47 -0.48 -14.44 -6.97
N LEU A 48 -1.14 -13.35 -6.54
CA LEU A 48 -2.46 -13.39 -5.91
C LEU A 48 -3.62 -13.54 -6.90
N GLN A 49 -3.41 -13.16 -8.17
CA GLN A 49 -4.41 -13.20 -9.23
C GLN A 49 -5.80 -12.66 -8.82
N PRO A 50 -5.88 -11.46 -8.22
CA PRO A 50 -7.14 -10.92 -7.73
C PRO A 50 -8.06 -10.49 -8.88
N THR A 51 -9.36 -10.45 -8.61
CA THR A 51 -10.29 -9.68 -9.45
C THR A 51 -9.99 -8.18 -9.38
N ALA A 52 -10.43 -7.41 -10.37
CA ALA A 52 -10.28 -5.95 -10.37
C ALA A 52 -10.83 -5.28 -9.09
N MET A 53 -11.95 -5.77 -8.57
CA MET A 53 -12.54 -5.27 -7.33
C MET A 53 -11.67 -5.59 -6.11
N GLN A 54 -11.17 -6.82 -5.99
CA GLN A 54 -10.27 -7.22 -4.90
C GLN A 54 -8.97 -6.43 -4.94
N ALA A 55 -8.37 -6.28 -6.12
CA ALA A 55 -7.16 -5.49 -6.32
C ALA A 55 -7.36 -4.04 -5.86
N THR A 56 -8.49 -3.41 -6.22
CA THR A 56 -8.80 -2.04 -5.80
C THR A 56 -8.86 -1.92 -4.27
N ARG A 57 -9.56 -2.85 -3.59
CA ARG A 57 -9.67 -2.85 -2.13
C ARG A 57 -8.31 -3.07 -1.46
N GLN A 58 -7.56 -4.05 -1.94
CA GLN A 58 -6.25 -4.40 -1.38
C GLN A 58 -5.23 -3.27 -1.57
N VAL A 59 -5.20 -2.64 -2.75
CA VAL A 59 -4.30 -1.51 -3.03
C VAL A 59 -4.68 -0.30 -2.19
N GLU A 60 -5.97 0.03 -2.07
CA GLU A 60 -6.39 1.15 -1.22
C GLU A 60 -6.00 0.90 0.25
N GLN A 61 -6.33 -0.27 0.80
CA GLN A 61 -6.03 -0.60 2.18
C GLN A 61 -4.51 -0.57 2.44
N TRP A 62 -3.73 -1.17 1.55
CA TRP A 62 -2.28 -1.21 1.68
C TRP A 62 -1.63 0.18 1.57
N LEU A 63 -2.07 1.03 0.64
CA LEU A 63 -1.53 2.39 0.53
C LEU A 63 -1.87 3.25 1.74
N ARG A 64 -3.06 3.08 2.33
CA ARG A 64 -3.41 3.75 3.60
C ARG A 64 -2.53 3.26 4.75
N LEU A 65 -2.26 1.96 4.82
CA LEU A 65 -1.33 1.41 5.81
C LEU A 65 0.08 2.00 5.62
N LYS A 66 0.59 2.06 4.38
CA LYS A 66 1.92 2.61 4.09
C LYS A 66 2.03 4.11 4.40
N GLN A 67 0.95 4.86 4.20
CA GLN A 67 0.85 6.24 4.68
C GLN A 67 0.94 6.30 6.21
N VAL A 68 0.17 5.47 6.93
CA VAL A 68 0.20 5.39 8.39
C VAL A 68 1.60 5.03 8.90
N GLU A 69 2.29 4.09 8.24
CA GLU A 69 3.67 3.70 8.54
C GLU A 69 4.71 4.77 8.18
N GLY A 70 4.34 5.83 7.45
CA GLY A 70 5.25 6.89 7.02
C GLY A 70 6.22 6.47 5.92
N ALA A 71 5.83 5.53 5.06
CA ALA A 71 6.64 5.15 3.91
C ALA A 71 6.75 6.32 2.92
N THR A 72 7.97 6.68 2.53
CA THR A 72 8.21 7.76 1.57
C THR A 72 7.91 7.36 0.13
N GLU A 73 8.10 6.08 -0.19
CA GLU A 73 7.94 5.55 -1.53
C GLU A 73 7.67 4.05 -1.47
N VAL A 74 6.77 3.57 -2.34
CA VAL A 74 6.38 2.17 -2.41
C VAL A 74 6.22 1.69 -3.85
N LEU A 75 6.41 0.39 -4.07
CA LEU A 75 6.26 -0.27 -5.36
C LEU A 75 4.97 -1.09 -5.40
N LEU A 76 4.12 -0.81 -6.38
CA LEU A 76 2.90 -1.56 -6.66
C LEU A 76 3.03 -2.33 -7.97
N ILE A 77 2.94 -3.65 -7.89
CA ILE A 77 3.03 -4.54 -9.06
C ILE A 77 1.64 -5.12 -9.33
N THR A 78 0.98 -4.64 -10.39
CA THR A 78 -0.40 -4.99 -10.75
C THR A 78 -0.51 -6.25 -11.62
N GLY A 79 0.59 -6.64 -12.27
CA GLY A 79 0.65 -7.80 -13.15
C GLY A 79 0.49 -7.48 -14.63
N ARG A 80 0.31 -8.55 -15.43
CA ARG A 80 0.69 -8.64 -16.85
C ARG A 80 0.16 -7.48 -17.71
N GLY A 81 1.02 -6.52 -18.04
CA GLY A 81 0.84 -5.59 -19.17
C GLY A 81 1.20 -6.21 -20.52
N ASN A 82 2.04 -7.25 -20.54
CA ASN A 82 2.63 -7.81 -21.78
C ASN A 82 2.17 -9.24 -22.12
N GLN A 83 1.30 -9.87 -21.33
CA GLN A 83 0.82 -11.26 -21.52
C GLN A 83 -0.70 -11.40 -21.29
N SER A 84 -1.42 -10.28 -21.33
CA SER A 84 -2.88 -10.24 -21.34
C SER A 84 -3.40 -10.47 -22.76
N ILE A 85 -4.59 -11.06 -22.87
CA ILE A 85 -5.36 -11.06 -24.13
C ILE A 85 -5.53 -9.59 -24.55
N ASP A 86 -5.13 -9.26 -25.77
CA ASP A 86 -5.14 -7.91 -26.33
C ASP A 86 -4.35 -6.83 -25.55
N GLN A 87 -3.33 -7.22 -24.77
CA GLN A 87 -2.54 -6.30 -23.91
C GLN A 87 -3.37 -5.60 -22.81
N TYR A 88 -4.60 -6.08 -22.54
CA TYR A 88 -5.50 -5.49 -21.55
C TYR A 88 -5.47 -6.20 -20.20
N SER A 89 -5.09 -5.50 -19.12
CA SER A 89 -5.14 -6.04 -17.75
C SER A 89 -6.24 -5.35 -16.94
N PRO A 90 -7.36 -6.04 -16.61
CA PRO A 90 -8.42 -5.49 -15.79
C PRO A 90 -7.92 -4.98 -14.42
N VAL A 91 -6.91 -5.63 -13.85
CA VAL A 91 -6.31 -5.24 -12.57
C VAL A 91 -5.50 -3.95 -12.71
N ARG A 92 -4.64 -3.85 -13.73
CA ARG A 92 -3.89 -2.61 -14.02
C ARG A 92 -4.85 -1.44 -14.22
N GLU A 93 -5.88 -1.64 -15.04
CA GLU A 93 -6.87 -0.60 -15.33
C GLU A 93 -7.65 -0.15 -14.09
N ALA A 94 -8.04 -1.09 -13.24
CA ALA A 94 -8.70 -0.74 -11.98
C ALA A 94 -7.79 0.09 -11.06
N VAL A 95 -6.50 -0.28 -10.97
CA VAL A 95 -5.52 0.47 -10.18
C VAL A 95 -5.25 1.85 -10.77
N VAL A 96 -5.06 1.97 -12.08
CA VAL A 96 -4.86 3.26 -12.76
C VAL A 96 -6.05 4.20 -12.51
N ARG A 97 -7.29 3.68 -12.48
CA ARG A 97 -8.47 4.48 -12.14
C ARG A 97 -8.54 4.85 -10.65
N LEU A 98 -7.98 4.03 -9.76
CA LEU A 98 -7.96 4.24 -8.32
C LEU A 98 -6.97 5.35 -7.90
N LEU A 99 -5.77 5.38 -8.48
CA LEU A 99 -4.69 6.28 -8.03
C LEU A 99 -5.09 7.79 -8.04
N PRO A 100 -5.74 8.34 -9.09
CA PRO A 100 -6.25 9.71 -9.04
C PRO A 100 -7.27 9.98 -7.93
N SER A 101 -8.07 8.98 -7.56
CA SER A 101 -9.01 9.09 -6.43
C SER A 101 -8.27 9.13 -5.10
N LEU A 102 -7.26 8.26 -4.91
CA LEU A 102 -6.43 8.26 -3.71
C LEU A 102 -5.66 9.57 -3.53
N ARG A 103 -5.15 10.15 -4.63
CA ARG A 103 -4.47 11.45 -4.58
C ARG A 103 -5.39 12.58 -4.15
N ARG A 104 -6.65 12.57 -4.62
CA ARG A 104 -7.67 13.57 -4.21
C ARG A 104 -8.12 13.41 -2.77
N ARG A 105 -8.00 12.20 -2.21
CA ARG A 105 -8.32 11.85 -0.83
C ARG A 105 -7.11 11.98 0.12
N ASN A 106 -6.01 12.59 -0.34
CA ASN A 106 -4.78 12.76 0.43
C ASN A 106 -4.19 11.44 0.97
N VAL A 107 -4.41 10.32 0.27
CA VAL A 107 -3.75 9.04 0.62
C VAL A 107 -2.38 8.92 -0.04
N ILE A 108 -2.27 9.44 -1.26
CA ILE A 108 -1.00 9.48 -2.01
C ILE A 108 -0.72 10.91 -2.47
N GLN A 109 0.56 11.27 -2.54
CA GLN A 109 1.02 12.55 -3.06
C GLN A 109 1.26 12.47 -4.57
N HIS A 110 1.99 11.43 -5.00
CA HIS A 110 2.41 11.24 -6.37
C HIS A 110 2.39 9.75 -6.76
N TYR A 111 2.34 9.49 -8.08
CA TYR A 111 2.57 8.16 -8.63
C TYR A 111 3.06 8.27 -10.07
N LEU A 112 3.90 7.31 -10.46
CA LEU A 112 4.43 7.17 -11.82
C LEU A 112 4.49 5.70 -12.22
N GLU A 113 4.28 5.41 -13.51
CA GLU A 113 4.50 4.05 -14.02
C GLU A 113 6.02 3.81 -14.10
N HIS A 114 6.47 2.74 -13.44
CA HIS A 114 7.89 2.39 -13.36
C HIS A 114 8.29 1.42 -14.48
N THR A 115 7.47 0.40 -14.71
CA THR A 115 7.53 -0.49 -15.87
C THR A 115 6.10 -0.88 -16.26
N ALA A 116 5.91 -1.55 -17.40
CA ALA A 116 4.59 -2.00 -17.84
C ALA A 116 3.90 -2.86 -16.75
N GLY A 117 2.87 -2.31 -16.10
CA GLY A 117 2.13 -2.98 -15.04
C GLY A 117 2.74 -2.87 -13.63
N SER A 118 3.70 -1.96 -13.40
CA SER A 118 4.17 -1.58 -12.07
C SER A 118 4.22 -0.06 -11.89
N PHE A 119 3.88 0.40 -10.70
CA PHE A 119 3.81 1.82 -10.35
C PHE A 119 4.66 2.08 -9.11
N VAL A 120 5.44 3.15 -9.15
CA VAL A 120 6.02 3.73 -7.96
C VAL A 120 5.03 4.78 -7.44
N VAL A 121 4.73 4.72 -6.16
CA VAL A 121 3.74 5.55 -5.49
C VAL A 121 4.38 6.20 -4.28
N GLU A 122 4.16 7.50 -4.12
CA GLU A 122 4.56 8.26 -2.94
C GLU A 122 3.32 8.46 -2.07
N PRO A 123 3.23 7.81 -0.89
CA PRO A 123 2.19 8.10 0.08
C PRO A 123 2.20 9.58 0.47
N ALA A 124 1.03 10.14 0.76
CA ALA A 124 0.98 11.50 1.28
C ALA A 124 1.47 11.53 2.74
N PRO A 125 1.99 12.67 3.24
CA PRO A 125 2.27 12.82 4.66
C PRO A 125 0.99 12.60 5.48
N LEU A 126 1.14 12.19 6.74
CA LEU A 126 0.01 11.81 7.58
C LEU A 126 -0.85 13.02 7.96
N SER A 127 -0.22 14.18 8.13
CA SER A 127 -0.84 15.50 8.30
C SER A 127 -1.88 15.82 7.21
N ALA A 128 -1.64 15.39 5.96
CA ALA A 128 -2.56 15.64 4.84
C ALA A 128 -3.92 14.94 4.99
N LEU A 129 -4.07 13.94 5.88
CA LEU A 129 -5.36 13.33 6.18
C LEU A 129 -6.33 14.28 6.90
N PHE A 130 -5.79 15.27 7.62
CA PHE A 130 -6.57 16.22 8.41
C PHE A 130 -6.87 17.50 7.63
N ASP A 131 -6.17 17.72 6.52
CA ASP A 131 -6.46 18.82 5.61
C ASP A 131 -7.79 18.62 4.88
N ALA A 132 -8.46 19.74 4.57
CA ALA A 132 -9.66 19.72 3.75
C ALA A 132 -9.35 19.08 2.37
N PRO A 133 -10.08 18.03 1.96
CA PRO A 133 -9.81 17.36 0.69
C PRO A 133 -10.02 18.32 -0.48
N LYS A 134 -9.09 18.31 -1.45
CA LYS A 134 -9.03 19.28 -2.57
C LYS A 134 -10.30 19.35 -3.45
N ARG A 135 -11.29 18.46 -3.29
CA ARG A 135 -12.64 18.56 -3.91
C ARG A 135 -13.66 17.63 -3.23
N ARG A 136 -14.68 18.23 -2.61
CA ARG A 136 -15.71 17.62 -1.73
C ARG A 136 -16.79 16.76 -2.42
N ARG A 137 -16.58 16.20 -3.62
CA ARG A 137 -17.67 15.61 -4.43
C ARG A 137 -17.58 14.11 -4.73
N GLU A 138 -16.67 13.38 -4.10
CA GLU A 138 -16.59 11.93 -4.25
C GLU A 138 -17.26 11.26 -3.05
N ARG A 139 -18.30 10.45 -3.31
CA ARG A 139 -18.90 9.59 -2.28
C ARG A 139 -17.80 8.64 -1.80
N GLN A 140 -17.37 8.81 -0.56
CA GLN A 140 -16.56 7.81 0.13
C GLN A 140 -17.33 6.49 0.06
N ARG A 141 -16.72 5.46 -0.52
CA ARG A 141 -17.24 4.10 -0.34
C ARG A 141 -17.08 3.77 1.14
N PRO A 142 -18.13 3.29 1.83
CA PRO A 142 -17.97 2.80 3.19
C PRO A 142 -16.91 1.70 3.15
N VAL A 143 -15.79 1.94 3.82
CA VAL A 143 -14.89 0.85 4.18
C VAL A 143 -15.70 -0.03 5.13
N GLU A 144 -15.74 -1.33 4.85
CA GLU A 144 -16.38 -2.30 5.71
C GLU A 144 -15.56 -2.36 7.00
N LEU A 145 -15.91 -1.49 7.96
CA LEU A 145 -15.26 -1.43 9.26
C LEU A 145 -15.62 -2.71 10.00
N VAL A 146 -14.63 -3.59 10.17
CA VAL A 146 -14.65 -4.54 11.30
C VAL A 146 -14.80 -3.68 12.56
N ALA A 147 -15.80 -4.02 13.39
CA ALA A 147 -16.35 -3.22 14.49
C ALA A 147 -15.42 -2.11 15.01
N PRO A 148 -15.85 -0.82 14.97
CA PRO A 148 -14.98 0.27 15.32
C PRO A 148 -14.50 0.10 16.76
N VAL A 149 -13.18 0.10 16.95
CA VAL A 149 -12.60 0.50 18.23
C VAL A 149 -13.18 1.88 18.50
N SER A 150 -14.04 2.02 19.49
CA SER A 150 -14.59 3.33 19.83
C SER A 150 -13.50 4.12 20.54
N LEU A 151 -13.49 5.46 20.46
CA LEU A 151 -12.60 6.29 21.28
C LEU A 151 -12.68 5.92 22.78
N ALA A 152 -13.83 5.44 23.25
CA ALA A 152 -14.04 5.00 24.63
C ALA A 152 -13.38 3.67 24.99
N ALA A 153 -12.92 2.91 24.00
CA ALA A 153 -12.24 1.61 24.19
C ALA A 153 -10.71 1.73 24.14
N LEU A 154 -10.17 2.92 23.88
CA LEU A 154 -8.74 3.19 23.85
C LEU A 154 -8.18 3.37 25.26
N GLU A 155 -6.90 3.08 25.41
CA GLU A 155 -6.14 3.41 26.60
C GLU A 155 -6.08 4.93 26.81
N SER A 156 -6.03 5.35 28.08
CA SER A 156 -6.02 6.77 28.45
C SER A 156 -4.85 7.54 27.84
N GLU A 157 -3.71 6.86 27.66
CA GLU A 157 -2.53 7.43 27.01
C GLU A 157 -2.80 7.76 25.54
N THR A 158 -3.36 6.81 24.78
CA THR A 158 -3.73 7.01 23.37
C THR A 158 -4.76 8.13 23.22
N VAL A 159 -5.73 8.21 24.13
CA VAL A 159 -6.73 9.30 24.15
C VAL A 159 -6.07 10.66 24.39
N GLN A 160 -5.08 10.72 25.29
CA GLN A 160 -4.35 11.94 25.58
C GLN A 160 -3.50 12.38 24.38
N GLN A 161 -2.80 11.46 23.71
CA GLN A 161 -2.04 11.74 22.49
C GLN A 161 -2.95 12.25 21.36
N LEU A 162 -4.11 11.62 21.15
CA LEU A 162 -5.12 12.11 20.18
C LEU A 162 -5.60 13.51 20.51
N ARG A 163 -5.78 13.82 21.80
CA ARG A 163 -6.20 15.14 22.24
C ARG A 163 -5.14 16.20 21.91
N GLU A 164 -3.88 15.89 22.15
CA GLU A 164 -2.75 16.77 21.83
C GLU A 164 -2.65 17.02 20.33
N LEU A 165 -2.75 15.96 19.51
CA LEU A 165 -2.81 16.08 18.06
C LEU A 165 -3.98 16.96 17.60
N ALA A 166 -5.18 16.76 18.16
CA ALA A 166 -6.35 17.57 17.83
C ALA A 166 -6.16 19.05 18.20
N VAL A 167 -5.46 19.36 19.29
CA VAL A 167 -5.10 20.75 19.63
C VAL A 167 -4.12 21.32 18.61
N LEU A 168 -3.10 20.56 18.19
CA LEU A 168 -2.13 20.99 17.18
C LEU A 168 -2.78 21.27 15.82
N THR A 169 -3.63 20.37 15.33
CA THR A 169 -4.33 20.57 14.05
C THR A 169 -5.24 21.78 14.08
N LEU A 170 -6.03 21.94 15.15
CA LEU A 170 -6.92 23.09 15.32
C LEU A 170 -6.14 24.40 15.43
N ALA A 171 -5.01 24.40 16.14
CA ALA A 171 -4.11 25.55 16.21
C ALA A 171 -3.54 25.91 14.83
N GLY A 172 -3.18 24.92 14.01
CA GLY A 172 -2.76 25.12 12.61
C GLY A 172 -3.84 25.76 11.73
N LEU A 173 -5.11 25.56 12.06
CA LEU A 173 -6.27 26.21 11.43
C LEU A 173 -6.62 27.58 12.07
N GLY A 174 -5.84 28.06 13.03
CA GLY A 174 -6.06 29.33 13.74
C GLY A 174 -7.02 29.25 14.92
N VAL A 175 -7.40 28.04 15.37
CA VAL A 175 -8.30 27.82 16.51
C VAL A 175 -7.47 27.52 17.77
N HIS A 176 -7.15 28.56 18.54
CA HIS A 176 -6.25 28.46 19.70
C HIS A 176 -6.95 28.17 21.04
N SER A 177 -8.28 28.06 21.06
CA SER A 177 -9.06 27.71 22.25
C SER A 177 -10.35 26.98 21.84
N PRO A 178 -10.25 25.75 21.32
CA PRO A 178 -11.41 25.00 20.88
C PRO A 178 -12.31 24.65 22.08
N SER A 179 -13.62 24.71 21.85
CA SER A 179 -14.57 24.22 22.84
C SER A 179 -14.39 22.70 23.03
N PRO A 180 -14.80 22.14 24.19
CA PRO A 180 -14.73 20.69 24.41
C PRO A 180 -15.46 19.85 23.35
N ALA A 181 -16.52 20.41 22.75
CA ALA A 181 -17.25 19.76 21.66
C ALA A 181 -16.43 19.72 20.37
N VAL A 182 -15.87 20.86 19.95
CA VAL A 182 -15.01 20.94 18.75
C VAL A 182 -13.80 20.02 18.88
N LEU A 183 -13.17 20.00 20.05
CA LEU A 183 -12.03 19.12 20.31
C LEU A 183 -12.40 17.65 20.20
N ARG A 184 -13.55 17.23 20.75
CA ARG A 184 -14.02 15.84 20.65
C ARG A 184 -14.33 15.45 19.21
N ASP A 185 -14.98 16.34 18.47
CA ASP A 185 -15.33 16.09 17.07
C ASP A 185 -14.07 15.93 16.22
N GLU A 186 -13.05 16.74 16.46
CA GLU A 186 -11.73 16.63 15.82
C GLU A 186 -11.04 15.31 16.20
N MET A 187 -10.97 14.97 17.49
CA MET A 187 -10.40 13.68 17.94
C MET A 187 -11.09 12.49 17.25
N GLN A 188 -12.42 12.52 17.13
CA GLN A 188 -13.18 11.47 16.46
C GLN A 188 -12.92 11.43 14.95
N HIS A 189 -12.79 12.60 14.32
CA HIS A 189 -12.41 12.72 12.91
C HIS A 189 -11.04 12.10 12.67
N GLN A 190 -10.03 12.52 13.42
CA GLN A 190 -8.64 12.04 13.31
C GLN A 190 -8.55 10.54 13.54
N PHE A 191 -9.18 10.06 14.61
CA PHE A 191 -9.26 8.64 14.92
C PHE A 191 -9.83 7.82 13.75
N THR A 192 -10.91 8.31 13.13
CA THR A 192 -11.54 7.64 11.98
C THR A 192 -10.61 7.62 10.76
N GLN A 193 -9.87 8.70 10.50
CA GLN A 193 -8.91 8.76 9.39
C GLN A 193 -7.72 7.81 9.59
N LEU A 194 -7.13 7.83 10.79
CA LEU A 194 -5.96 7.01 11.13
C LEU A 194 -6.29 5.52 11.10
N THR A 195 -7.43 5.12 11.68
CA THR A 195 -7.83 3.71 11.74
C THR A 195 -8.30 3.15 10.41
N ALA A 196 -8.68 3.99 9.43
CA ALA A 196 -9.11 3.52 8.10
C ALA A 196 -8.01 2.75 7.34
N GLY A 197 -6.74 2.96 7.68
CA GLY A 197 -5.59 2.24 7.11
C GLY A 197 -5.08 1.07 7.95
N ILE A 198 -5.50 0.97 9.21
CA ILE A 198 -4.94 0.01 10.16
C ILE A 198 -5.81 -1.25 10.18
N PRO A 199 -5.27 -2.43 9.86
CA PRO A 199 -6.03 -3.67 9.98
C PRO A 199 -6.36 -3.95 11.44
N ALA A 200 -7.58 -4.44 11.69
CA ALA A 200 -7.99 -4.87 13.02
C ALA A 200 -7.11 -6.04 13.51
N GLY A 201 -6.64 -5.97 14.75
CA GLY A 201 -5.79 -7.00 15.33
C GLY A 201 -5.17 -6.58 16.67
N ALA A 202 -4.43 -7.49 17.29
CA ALA A 202 -3.86 -7.31 18.63
C ALA A 202 -2.93 -6.09 18.78
N ASN A 203 -2.32 -5.63 17.67
CA ASN A 203 -1.37 -4.51 17.67
C ASN A 203 -1.99 -3.20 17.12
N GLN A 204 -3.31 -3.15 16.92
CA GLN A 204 -3.96 -2.00 16.29
C GLN A 204 -3.71 -0.69 17.05
N GLU A 205 -3.78 -0.72 18.38
CA GLU A 205 -3.58 0.47 19.21
C GLU A 205 -2.11 0.94 19.21
N ALA A 206 -1.15 0.02 19.26
CA ALA A 206 0.27 0.37 19.14
C ALA A 206 0.60 1.03 17.78
N VAL A 207 0.03 0.52 16.69
CA VAL A 207 0.17 1.14 15.35
C VAL A 207 -0.51 2.51 15.32
N LEU A 208 -1.66 2.67 15.97
CA LEU A 208 -2.35 3.95 16.08
C LEU A 208 -1.53 4.98 16.87
N GLN A 209 -0.94 4.60 18.02
CA GLN A 209 -0.07 5.47 18.81
C GLN A 209 1.13 5.98 17.98
N GLN A 210 1.80 5.07 17.25
CA GLN A 210 2.89 5.45 16.35
C GLN A 210 2.42 6.41 15.24
N ALA A 211 1.21 6.20 14.72
CA ALA A 211 0.60 7.08 13.73
C ALA A 211 0.35 8.48 14.30
N ILE A 212 -0.21 8.56 15.52
CA ILE A 212 -0.50 9.84 16.20
C ILE A 212 0.80 10.61 16.45
N GLN A 213 1.83 9.93 16.97
CA GLN A 213 3.14 10.56 17.21
C GLN A 213 3.74 11.10 15.91
N ARG A 214 3.75 10.30 14.84
CA ARG A 214 4.25 10.73 13.53
C ARG A 214 3.48 11.94 13.00
N ALA A 215 2.16 11.93 13.11
CA ALA A 215 1.34 13.06 12.71
C ALA A 215 1.70 14.33 13.49
N ALA A 216 1.87 14.23 14.81
CA ALA A 216 2.27 15.36 15.65
C ALA A 216 3.64 15.92 15.23
N GLU A 217 4.63 15.05 15.01
CA GLU A 217 5.96 15.44 14.53
C GLU A 217 5.92 16.15 13.16
N GLU A 218 4.95 15.83 12.30
CA GLU A 218 4.77 16.51 11.01
C GLU A 218 4.17 17.92 11.15
N PHE A 219 3.34 18.18 12.17
CA PHE A 219 2.79 19.52 12.44
C PHE A 219 3.76 20.47 13.14
N GLU A 220 4.77 19.91 13.82
CA GLU A 220 5.81 20.69 14.50
C GLU A 220 6.95 21.17 13.58
N ARG A 221 7.00 20.67 12.33
CA ARG A 221 8.00 21.03 11.31
C ARG A 221 7.58 22.24 10.48
#